data_AF-A0A817XB05-F1
#
_entry.id   AF-A0A817XB05-F1
#
_cell.length_a   1.000
_cell.length_b   1.000
_cell.length_c   1.000
_cell.angle_alpha   90.00
_cell.angle_beta   90.00
_cell.angle_gamma   90.00
#
_symmetry.space_group_name_H-M   'P 1'
#
loop_
_entity.id
_entity.type
_entity.pdbx_description
1 polymer ?
#
loop_
_entity_poly.entity_id
_entity_poly.type
_entity_poly.pdbx_seq_one_letter_code
_entity_poly.pdbx_strand_id
1 'polypeptide(L)'
;SCSDQWRIYQHTLPLHFHINHGDQLCSCSPKKYCLWYRYTIDEMSNMLDALRGRLDLCQKWKILVNRLISNDHQNLIDFNDIEKHTTSGVLCLRDDIRIKMEEKLAEAIEYRQMAKNILKLTLNDINQLKNRVKSIGITFNEMKTIQNILTDCLHYQDEIKILLQSDKLQSTDVYSNYIERNNQYHIELPIIERLKLFYQASIWYELVQKTLNRTISSSKLRSLISSGQTFQALHQQIQQKINELQIQLQQLEYWEEKTRPLTKEEQVIPVELLDYMIGLTIE
;
A
#
# COMPACT_ATOMS: atom_id res chain seq x y z
N SER A 1 37.41 -35.96 -76.16
CA SER A 1 36.51 -37.11 -75.95
C SER A 1 36.99 -37.86 -74.72
N CYS A 2 36.43 -37.54 -73.54
CA CYS A 2 36.71 -38.27 -72.30
C CYS A 2 35.37 -38.81 -71.80
N SER A 3 34.81 -39.71 -72.59
CA SER A 3 33.78 -40.64 -72.18
C SER A 3 34.41 -42.02 -72.29
N ASP A 4 34.02 -42.93 -71.40
CA ASP A 4 34.17 -44.39 -71.59
C ASP A 4 35.35 -45.11 -70.94
N GLN A 5 35.95 -44.55 -69.91
CA GLN A 5 36.58 -45.37 -68.87
C GLN A 5 36.13 -44.86 -67.51
N TRP A 6 35.93 -45.76 -66.54
CA TRP A 6 35.39 -45.50 -65.18
C TRP A 6 33.86 -45.55 -65.03
N ARG A 7 33.22 -46.55 -65.65
CA ARG A 7 32.05 -47.21 -65.04
C ARG A 7 32.46 -48.60 -64.55
N ILE A 8 33.06 -48.69 -63.37
CA ILE A 8 33.19 -49.94 -62.62
C ILE A 8 32.98 -49.60 -61.13
N TYR A 9 31.82 -50.03 -60.63
CA TYR A 9 31.48 -50.43 -59.26
C TYR A 9 31.90 -49.56 -58.05
N GLN A 10 30.85 -49.02 -57.40
CA GLN A 10 30.58 -48.95 -55.94
C GLN A 10 31.74 -48.71 -54.95
N HIS A 11 31.52 -47.71 -54.07
CA HIS A 11 32.26 -47.39 -52.84
C HIS A 11 33.56 -46.58 -52.94
N THR A 12 33.58 -45.51 -53.72
CA THR A 12 34.59 -44.44 -53.53
C THR A 12 33.94 -43.24 -52.86
N LEU A 13 34.19 -43.09 -51.56
CA LEU A 13 34.01 -41.81 -50.85
C LEU A 13 34.59 -40.69 -51.72
N PRO A 14 33.92 -39.53 -51.84
CA PRO A 14 34.50 -38.40 -52.56
C PRO A 14 35.90 -38.12 -51.98
N LEU A 15 36.89 -37.92 -52.83
CA LEU A 15 38.22 -37.47 -52.41
C LEU A 15 38.08 -36.05 -51.85
N HIS A 16 38.06 -35.91 -50.53
CA HIS A 16 38.00 -34.62 -49.85
C HIS A 16 39.41 -34.17 -49.50
N PHE A 17 39.84 -33.03 -50.04
CA PHE A 17 41.11 -32.41 -49.70
C PHE A 17 40.88 -31.06 -49.03
N HIS A 18 41.79 -30.68 -48.14
CA HIS A 18 41.79 -29.36 -47.53
C HIS A 18 42.04 -28.28 -48.60
N ILE A 19 41.45 -27.10 -48.44
CA ILE A 19 41.51 -25.98 -49.40
C ILE A 19 42.95 -25.62 -49.82
N ASN A 20 43.92 -25.83 -48.91
CA ASN A 20 45.33 -25.55 -49.13
C ASN A 20 46.06 -26.54 -50.08
N HIS A 21 45.41 -27.64 -50.47
CA HIS A 21 45.96 -28.67 -51.37
C HIS A 21 45.11 -28.84 -52.63
N GLY A 22 44.50 -27.75 -53.11
CA GLY A 22 43.61 -27.77 -54.28
C GLY A 22 44.25 -28.34 -55.56
N ASP A 23 45.57 -28.21 -55.70
CA ASP A 23 46.32 -28.68 -56.87
C ASP A 23 46.50 -30.21 -56.89
N GLN A 24 46.17 -30.91 -55.81
CA GLN A 24 46.35 -32.36 -55.66
C GLN A 24 45.05 -33.16 -55.87
N LEU A 25 43.93 -32.50 -56.17
CA LEU A 25 42.59 -33.10 -56.31
C LEU A 25 42.42 -33.96 -57.58
N CYS A 26 42.75 -33.41 -58.75
CA CYS A 26 42.68 -34.08 -60.06
C CYS A 26 43.43 -33.25 -61.13
N SER A 27 43.71 -33.85 -62.30
CA SER A 27 44.22 -33.13 -63.49
C SER A 27 43.13 -32.36 -64.27
N CYS A 28 41.96 -32.16 -63.66
CA CYS A 28 40.79 -31.58 -64.30
C CYS A 28 40.72 -30.06 -64.11
N SER A 29 40.12 -29.32 -65.05
CA SER A 29 40.11 -27.84 -64.97
C SER A 29 39.40 -27.36 -63.69
N PRO A 30 39.94 -26.34 -62.98
CA PRO A 30 39.37 -25.82 -61.72
C PRO A 30 37.92 -25.37 -61.81
N LYS A 31 37.42 -25.07 -63.02
CA LYS A 31 36.01 -24.72 -63.26
C LYS A 31 35.03 -25.85 -62.96
N LYS A 32 35.51 -27.11 -62.83
CA LYS A 32 34.70 -28.28 -62.50
C LYS A 32 34.79 -28.64 -61.01
N TYR A 33 35.54 -27.90 -60.20
CA TYR A 33 35.66 -28.17 -58.77
C TYR A 33 34.44 -27.64 -58.04
N CYS A 34 33.90 -28.45 -57.12
CA CYS A 34 32.85 -28.03 -56.21
C CYS A 34 33.46 -27.81 -54.83
N LEU A 35 33.36 -26.59 -54.29
CA LEU A 35 33.77 -26.31 -52.92
C LEU A 35 32.64 -26.71 -51.96
N TRP A 36 32.94 -27.65 -51.08
CA TRP A 36 32.05 -28.00 -49.98
C TRP A 36 32.48 -27.22 -48.75
N TYR A 37 31.73 -26.18 -48.42
CA TYR A 37 31.93 -25.42 -47.20
C TYR A 37 30.91 -25.86 -46.14
N ARG A 38 31.33 -25.82 -44.87
CA ARG A 38 30.45 -26.14 -43.74
C ARG A 38 29.54 -24.96 -43.37
N TYR A 39 30.03 -23.74 -43.57
CA TYR A 39 29.28 -22.51 -43.31
C TYR A 39 29.49 -21.51 -44.43
N THR A 40 28.45 -20.77 -44.79
CA THR A 40 28.55 -19.59 -45.64
C THR A 40 29.20 -18.43 -44.89
N ILE A 41 29.65 -17.41 -45.63
CA ILE A 41 30.16 -16.16 -45.04
C ILE A 41 29.05 -15.47 -44.22
N ASP A 42 27.80 -15.50 -44.70
CA ASP A 42 26.66 -14.91 -43.98
C ASP A 42 26.36 -15.64 -42.66
N GLU A 43 26.45 -16.98 -42.64
CA GLU A 43 26.33 -17.77 -41.41
C GLU A 43 27.44 -17.46 -40.41
N MET A 44 28.67 -17.22 -40.89
CA MET A 44 29.79 -16.80 -40.03
C MET A 44 29.54 -15.44 -39.39
N SER A 45 29.08 -14.46 -40.17
CA SER A 45 28.73 -13.13 -39.66
C SER A 45 27.66 -13.21 -38.57
N ASN A 46 26.60 -13.99 -38.80
CA ASN A 46 25.55 -14.22 -37.80
C ASN A 46 26.07 -14.88 -36.51
N MET A 47 27.00 -15.84 -36.62
CA MET A 47 27.64 -16.47 -35.46
C MET A 47 28.52 -15.48 -34.67
N LEU A 48 29.26 -14.60 -35.35
CA LEU A 48 30.09 -13.58 -34.71
C LEU A 48 29.24 -12.52 -34.00
N ASP A 49 28.14 -12.09 -34.62
CA ASP A 49 27.19 -11.15 -34.00
C ASP A 49 26.53 -11.76 -32.76
N ALA A 50 26.17 -13.04 -32.80
CA ALA A 50 25.65 -13.76 -31.64
C ALA A 50 26.69 -13.85 -30.50
N LEU A 51 27.96 -14.13 -30.82
CA LEU A 51 29.05 -14.15 -29.84
C LEU A 51 29.31 -12.76 -29.24
N ARG A 52 29.28 -11.72 -30.07
CA ARG A 52 29.43 -10.33 -29.63
C ARG A 52 28.30 -9.92 -28.68
N GLY A 53 27.05 -10.24 -29.03
CA GLY A 53 25.90 -10.00 -28.16
C GLY A 53 26.04 -10.69 -26.80
N ARG A 54 26.55 -11.94 -26.77
CA ARG A 54 26.83 -12.65 -25.51
C ARG A 54 27.96 -12.01 -24.71
N LEU A 55 29.04 -11.57 -25.35
CA LEU A 55 30.14 -10.87 -24.68
C LEU A 55 29.68 -9.57 -24.05
N ASP A 56 28.88 -8.77 -24.76
CA ASP A 56 28.32 -7.52 -24.25
C ASP A 56 27.41 -7.77 -23.03
N LEU A 57 26.60 -8.83 -23.07
CA LEU A 57 25.80 -9.26 -21.91
C LEU A 57 26.67 -9.67 -20.73
N CYS A 58 27.71 -10.47 -20.96
CA CYS A 58 28.66 -10.88 -19.92
C CYS A 58 29.34 -9.67 -19.26
N GLN A 59 29.76 -8.67 -20.06
CA GLN A 59 30.40 -7.46 -19.56
C GLN A 59 29.44 -6.63 -18.71
N LYS A 60 28.21 -6.40 -19.19
CA LYS A 60 27.17 -5.69 -18.44
C LYS A 60 26.88 -6.39 -17.12
N TRP A 61 26.72 -7.71 -17.15
CA TRP A 61 26.42 -8.49 -15.95
C TRP A 61 27.56 -8.47 -14.94
N LYS A 62 28.82 -8.55 -15.40
CA LYS A 62 30.00 -8.41 -14.53
C LYS A 62 30.04 -7.05 -13.81
N ILE A 63 29.69 -5.97 -14.50
CA ILE A 63 29.63 -4.62 -13.89
C ILE A 63 28.53 -4.57 -12.82
N LEU A 64 27.34 -5.12 -13.11
CA LEU A 64 26.24 -5.17 -12.14
C LEU A 64 26.61 -5.95 -10.89
N VAL A 65 27.20 -7.14 -11.06
CA VAL A 65 27.57 -8.03 -9.96
C VAL A 65 28.69 -7.42 -9.12
N ASN A 66 29.71 -6.82 -9.76
CA ASN A 66 30.76 -6.11 -9.03
C ASN A 66 30.17 -4.95 -8.20
N ARG A 67 29.22 -4.18 -8.75
CA ARG A 67 28.57 -3.09 -8.01
C ARG A 67 27.83 -3.58 -6.76
N LEU A 68 27.12 -4.71 -6.88
CA LEU A 68 26.40 -5.32 -5.75
C LEU A 68 27.35 -5.87 -4.68
N ILE A 69 28.43 -6.53 -5.10
CA ILE A 69 29.41 -7.12 -4.18
C ILE A 69 30.25 -6.04 -3.50
N SER A 70 30.61 -4.98 -4.23
CA SER A 70 31.38 -3.85 -3.70
C SER A 70 30.58 -2.96 -2.74
N ASN A 71 29.28 -3.23 -2.52
CA ASN A 71 28.39 -2.42 -1.69
C ASN A 71 28.44 -0.92 -2.06
N ASP A 72 28.55 -0.62 -3.35
CA ASP A 72 28.64 0.75 -3.83
C ASP A 72 27.23 1.37 -3.83
N HIS A 73 26.80 1.84 -2.64
CA HIS A 73 25.42 2.25 -2.35
C HIS A 73 25.00 3.58 -3.00
N GLN A 74 25.79 4.14 -3.92
CA GLN A 74 25.47 5.40 -4.58
C GLN A 74 24.20 5.30 -5.43
N ASN A 75 23.94 4.15 -6.05
CA ASN A 75 22.73 3.86 -6.83
C ASN A 75 22.28 2.42 -6.64
N LEU A 76 21.06 2.23 -6.13
CA LEU A 76 20.46 0.92 -5.95
C LEU A 76 20.14 0.31 -7.32
N ILE A 77 20.39 -0.99 -7.49
CA ILE A 77 20.13 -1.71 -8.76
C ILE A 77 18.68 -2.22 -8.75
N ASP A 78 17.96 -2.08 -9.86
CA ASP A 78 16.62 -2.68 -9.97
C ASP A 78 16.71 -4.21 -10.04
N PHE A 79 15.95 -4.89 -9.19
CA PHE A 79 15.84 -6.35 -9.17
C PHE A 79 15.48 -6.91 -10.55
N ASN A 80 14.63 -6.24 -11.32
CA ASN A 80 14.23 -6.69 -12.66
C ASN A 80 15.41 -6.70 -13.64
N ASP A 81 16.36 -5.77 -13.49
CA ASP A 81 17.55 -5.73 -14.35
C ASP A 81 18.49 -6.90 -14.01
N ILE A 82 18.55 -7.27 -12.74
CA ILE A 82 19.31 -8.44 -12.31
C ILE A 82 18.66 -9.73 -12.84
N GLU A 83 17.34 -9.89 -12.64
CA GLU A 83 16.55 -11.07 -13.04
C GLU A 83 16.65 -11.39 -14.53
N LYS A 84 16.63 -10.36 -15.39
CA LYS A 84 16.82 -10.51 -16.85
C LYS A 84 18.19 -11.07 -17.21
N HIS A 85 19.21 -10.73 -16.44
CA HIS A 85 20.58 -11.15 -16.72
C HIS A 85 20.98 -12.45 -16.01
N THR A 86 20.22 -12.92 -15.01
CA THR A 86 20.52 -14.19 -14.32
C THR A 86 20.33 -15.42 -15.22
N THR A 87 19.39 -15.42 -16.15
CA THR A 87 19.16 -16.58 -17.04
C THR A 87 20.23 -16.78 -18.11
N SER A 88 20.87 -15.70 -18.56
CA SER A 88 21.80 -15.70 -19.70
C SER A 88 23.24 -15.30 -19.34
N GLY A 89 23.41 -14.47 -18.31
CA GLY A 89 24.70 -13.97 -17.83
C GLY A 89 25.40 -14.91 -16.85
N VAL A 90 24.68 -15.81 -16.16
CA VAL A 90 25.23 -16.72 -15.14
C VAL A 90 26.41 -17.57 -15.60
N LEU A 91 26.43 -17.93 -16.88
CA LEU A 91 27.52 -18.70 -17.50
C LEU A 91 28.82 -17.88 -17.68
N CYS A 92 28.78 -16.57 -17.50
CA CYS A 92 29.90 -15.66 -17.73
C CYS A 92 30.74 -15.38 -16.47
N LEU A 93 30.31 -15.84 -15.30
CA LEU A 93 31.03 -15.63 -14.05
C LEU A 93 31.73 -16.88 -13.55
N ARG A 94 32.76 -16.63 -12.75
CA ARG A 94 33.44 -17.64 -11.95
C ARG A 94 32.48 -18.12 -10.84
N ASP A 95 32.55 -19.41 -10.51
CA ASP A 95 31.58 -20.07 -9.62
C ASP A 95 31.47 -19.41 -8.24
N ASP A 96 32.59 -18.90 -7.69
CA ASP A 96 32.66 -18.19 -6.42
C ASP A 96 31.88 -16.87 -6.40
N ILE A 97 31.90 -16.13 -7.51
CA ILE A 97 31.14 -14.89 -7.66
C ILE A 97 29.66 -15.20 -7.92
N ARG A 98 29.38 -16.27 -8.67
CA ARG A 98 28.01 -16.73 -8.91
C ARG A 98 27.29 -17.07 -7.60
N ILE A 99 27.91 -17.87 -6.73
CA ILE A 99 27.31 -18.30 -5.46
C ILE A 99 26.95 -17.10 -4.58
N LYS A 100 27.88 -16.14 -4.38
CA LYS A 100 27.62 -14.92 -3.60
C LYS A 100 26.47 -14.09 -4.16
N MET A 101 26.32 -14.09 -5.48
CA MET A 101 25.25 -13.37 -6.14
C MET A 101 23.90 -14.08 -5.96
N GLU A 102 23.88 -15.41 -6.07
CA GLU A 102 22.70 -16.24 -5.80
C GLU A 102 22.20 -16.06 -4.36
N GLU A 103 23.11 -15.99 -3.39
CA GLU A 103 22.78 -15.68 -1.98
C GLU A 103 22.10 -14.31 -1.84
N LYS A 104 22.71 -13.24 -2.37
CA LYS A 104 22.14 -11.89 -2.37
C LYS A 104 20.79 -11.81 -3.08
N LEU A 105 20.63 -12.57 -4.16
CA LEU A 105 19.37 -12.66 -4.90
C LEU A 105 18.28 -13.39 -4.12
N ALA A 106 18.63 -14.48 -3.42
CA ALA A 106 17.71 -15.20 -2.55
C ALA A 106 17.19 -14.28 -1.43
N GLU A 107 18.09 -13.55 -0.75
CA GLU A 107 17.72 -12.55 0.25
C GLU A 107 16.80 -11.45 -0.34
N ALA A 108 17.11 -10.97 -1.55
CA ALA A 108 16.28 -9.97 -2.23
C ALA A 108 14.89 -10.51 -2.60
N ILE A 109 14.78 -11.78 -3.00
CA ILE A 109 13.50 -12.44 -3.30
C ILE A 109 12.65 -12.54 -2.03
N GLU A 110 13.24 -12.95 -0.90
CA GLU A 110 12.54 -13.01 0.38
C GLU A 110 12.00 -11.64 0.79
N TYR A 111 12.83 -10.59 0.69
CA TYR A 111 12.39 -9.22 1.01
C TYR A 111 11.33 -8.71 0.04
N ARG A 112 11.41 -9.07 -1.24
CA ARG A 112 10.37 -8.73 -2.22
C ARG A 112 9.05 -9.44 -1.91
N GLN A 113 9.09 -10.71 -1.49
CA GLN A 113 7.88 -11.43 -1.06
C GLN A 113 7.28 -10.82 0.21
N MET A 114 8.13 -10.47 1.18
CA MET A 114 7.72 -9.75 2.38
C MET A 114 7.07 -8.40 2.01
N ALA A 115 7.65 -7.67 1.06
CA ALA A 115 7.11 -6.41 0.54
C ALA A 115 5.80 -6.59 -0.26
N LYS A 116 5.56 -7.73 -0.93
CA LYS A 116 4.27 -8.02 -1.58
C LYS A 116 3.15 -8.23 -0.55
N ASN A 117 3.49 -8.76 0.62
CA ASN A 117 2.55 -8.99 1.71
C ASN A 117 2.34 -7.73 2.57
N ILE A 118 2.11 -6.58 1.93
CA ILE A 118 1.93 -5.26 2.58
C ILE A 118 0.92 -5.30 3.72
N LEU A 119 -0.11 -6.14 3.58
CA LEU A 119 -1.22 -6.32 4.54
C LEU A 119 -0.80 -6.83 5.93
N LYS A 120 0.44 -7.31 6.12
CA LYS A 120 0.94 -7.84 7.39
C LYS A 120 2.11 -7.03 7.97
N LEU A 121 2.56 -5.99 7.28
CA LEU A 121 3.76 -5.27 7.68
C LEU A 121 3.39 -4.19 8.70
N THR A 122 4.00 -4.29 9.89
CA THR A 122 4.00 -3.19 10.84
C THR A 122 4.91 -2.07 10.34
N LEU A 123 4.74 -0.86 10.88
CA LEU A 123 5.62 0.28 10.55
C LEU A 123 7.10 0.00 10.87
N ASN A 124 7.35 -0.85 11.88
CA ASN A 124 8.69 -1.33 12.22
C ASN A 124 9.25 -2.25 11.12
N ASP A 125 8.44 -3.17 10.60
CA ASP A 125 8.83 -4.10 9.53
C ASP A 125 9.18 -3.34 8.25
N ILE A 126 8.44 -2.28 7.92
CA ILE A 126 8.73 -1.44 6.75
C ILE A 126 10.07 -0.71 6.90
N ASN A 127 10.38 -0.20 8.11
CA ASN A 127 11.67 0.45 8.37
C ASN A 127 12.83 -0.55 8.31
N GLN A 128 12.65 -1.75 8.85
CA GLN A 128 13.63 -2.82 8.74
C GLN A 128 13.84 -3.24 7.29
N LEU A 129 12.77 -3.43 6.51
CA LEU A 129 12.85 -3.70 5.08
C LEU A 129 13.62 -2.59 4.35
N LYS A 130 13.32 -1.31 4.60
CA LYS A 130 14.03 -0.19 3.98
C LYS A 130 15.54 -0.22 4.28
N ASN A 131 15.92 -0.58 5.51
CA ASN A 131 17.34 -0.70 5.89
C ASN A 131 18.01 -1.90 5.24
N ARG A 132 17.33 -3.05 5.20
CA ARG A 132 17.81 -4.30 4.58
C ARG A 132 17.97 -4.17 3.05
N VAL A 133 17.04 -3.48 2.39
CA VAL A 133 17.10 -3.14 0.97
C VAL A 133 18.32 -2.27 0.66
N LYS A 134 18.59 -1.26 1.51
CA LYS A 134 19.79 -0.42 1.40
C LYS A 134 21.08 -1.21 1.60
N SER A 135 21.12 -2.13 2.58
CA SER A 135 22.33 -2.94 2.82
C SER A 135 22.62 -3.94 1.71
N ILE A 136 21.59 -4.46 1.03
CA ILE A 136 21.76 -5.34 -0.12
C ILE A 136 22.15 -4.56 -1.39
N GLY A 137 21.72 -3.30 -1.51
CA GLY A 137 22.00 -2.47 -2.69
C GLY A 137 21.04 -2.69 -3.86
N ILE A 138 19.89 -3.34 -3.60
CA ILE A 138 18.89 -3.68 -4.61
C ILE A 138 17.60 -2.92 -4.32
N THR A 139 16.91 -2.46 -5.36
CA THR A 139 15.54 -1.89 -5.29
C THR A 139 14.57 -2.74 -6.07
N PHE A 140 13.31 -2.68 -5.67
CA PHE A 140 12.21 -3.36 -6.35
C PHE A 140 11.00 -2.44 -6.41
N ASN A 141 10.12 -2.68 -7.39
CA ASN A 141 8.94 -1.83 -7.63
C ASN A 141 7.99 -1.83 -6.43
N GLU A 142 7.86 -2.95 -5.72
CA GLU A 142 7.03 -3.08 -4.52
C GLU A 142 7.47 -2.11 -3.41
N MET A 143 8.78 -1.78 -3.33
CA MET A 143 9.29 -0.79 -2.36
C MET A 143 8.80 0.62 -2.68
N LYS A 144 8.68 0.96 -3.97
CA LYS A 144 8.13 2.26 -4.41
C LYS A 144 6.65 2.35 -4.04
N THR A 145 5.90 1.27 -4.22
CA THR A 145 4.48 1.20 -3.81
C THR A 145 4.33 1.39 -2.31
N ILE A 146 5.17 0.73 -1.50
CA ILE A 146 5.17 0.89 -0.03
C ILE A 146 5.52 2.33 0.36
N GLN A 147 6.50 2.97 -0.31
CA GLN A 147 6.83 4.36 -0.05
C GLN A 147 5.67 5.30 -0.37
N ASN A 148 4.99 5.10 -1.50
CA ASN A 148 3.82 5.91 -1.85
C ASN A 148 2.70 5.77 -0.81
N ILE A 149 2.39 4.54 -0.39
CA ILE A 149 1.38 4.29 0.65
C ILE A 149 1.77 4.98 1.97
N LEU A 150 3.04 4.92 2.38
CA LEU A 150 3.51 5.61 3.57
C LEU A 150 3.36 7.13 3.45
N THR A 151 3.71 7.70 2.30
CA THR A 151 3.54 9.14 2.04
C THR A 151 2.07 9.54 2.06
N ASP A 152 1.20 8.74 1.45
CA ASP A 152 -0.25 8.94 1.48
C ASP A 152 -0.80 8.86 2.91
N CYS A 153 -0.32 7.91 3.71
CA CYS A 153 -0.69 7.82 5.13
C CYS A 153 -0.22 9.04 5.94
N LEU A 154 0.95 9.61 5.65
CA LEU A 154 1.43 10.83 6.30
C LEU A 154 0.55 12.04 5.94
N HIS A 155 0.26 12.23 4.65
CA HIS A 155 -0.65 13.28 4.20
C HIS A 155 -2.04 13.13 4.84
N TYR A 156 -2.55 11.91 4.87
CA TYR A 156 -3.82 11.58 5.52
C TYR A 156 -3.82 11.92 7.02
N GLN A 157 -2.73 11.63 7.74
CA GLN A 157 -2.60 12.05 9.15
C GLN A 157 -2.64 13.56 9.30
N ASP A 158 -1.97 14.29 8.41
CA ASP A 158 -1.93 15.75 8.49
C ASP A 158 -3.29 16.37 8.14
N GLU A 159 -4.02 15.81 7.16
CA GLU A 159 -5.42 16.17 6.89
C GLU A 159 -6.30 16.00 8.13
N ILE A 160 -6.19 14.86 8.82
CA ILE A 160 -6.92 14.63 10.08
C ILE A 160 -6.51 15.65 11.14
N LYS A 161 -5.21 15.91 11.33
CA LYS A 161 -4.74 16.89 12.33
C LYS A 161 -5.34 18.26 12.08
N ILE A 162 -5.34 18.72 10.83
CA ILE A 162 -5.92 20.01 10.43
C ILE A 162 -7.42 20.02 10.73
N LEU A 163 -8.13 18.94 10.38
CA LEU A 163 -9.56 18.80 10.66
C LEU A 163 -9.86 18.85 12.16
N LEU A 164 -9.06 18.17 12.99
CA LEU A 164 -9.20 18.16 14.44
C LEU A 164 -8.82 19.48 15.12
N GLN A 165 -7.99 20.31 14.47
CA GLN A 165 -7.59 21.64 14.94
C GLN A 165 -8.57 22.74 14.51
N SER A 166 -9.57 22.42 13.68
CA SER A 166 -10.55 23.40 13.25
C SER A 166 -11.42 23.89 14.41
N ASP A 167 -11.77 25.18 14.41
CA ASP A 167 -12.59 25.82 15.46
C ASP A 167 -14.06 25.33 15.50
N LYS A 168 -14.48 24.54 14.49
CA LYS A 168 -15.84 24.06 14.33
C LYS A 168 -15.85 22.53 14.26
N LEU A 169 -16.72 21.91 15.06
CA LEU A 169 -17.07 20.50 14.90
C LEU A 169 -17.65 20.29 13.51
N GLN A 170 -17.09 19.30 12.81
CA GLN A 170 -17.57 18.88 11.52
C GLN A 170 -18.80 17.97 11.67
N SER A 171 -19.52 17.76 10.58
CA SER A 171 -20.65 16.83 10.56
C SER A 171 -20.20 15.39 10.78
N THR A 172 -21.11 14.58 11.33
CA THR A 172 -20.97 13.12 11.48
C THR A 172 -20.51 12.43 10.19
N ASP A 173 -21.02 12.87 9.02
CA ASP A 173 -20.69 12.32 7.69
C ASP A 173 -19.23 12.56 7.29
N VAL A 174 -18.63 13.67 7.74
CA VAL A 174 -17.24 13.97 7.43
C VAL A 174 -16.34 12.99 8.17
N TYR A 175 -16.57 12.82 9.48
CA TYR A 175 -15.79 11.89 10.30
C TYR A 175 -15.97 10.42 9.88
N SER A 176 -17.17 10.00 9.48
CA SER A 176 -17.40 8.63 8.97
C SER A 176 -16.61 8.36 7.69
N ASN A 177 -16.59 9.30 6.74
CA ASN A 177 -15.81 9.18 5.51
C ASN A 177 -14.31 8.99 5.77
N TYR A 178 -13.74 9.71 6.74
CA TYR A 178 -12.34 9.50 7.16
C TYR A 178 -12.16 8.12 7.80
N ILE A 179 -13.06 7.67 8.69
CA ILE A 179 -12.99 6.33 9.28
C ILE A 179 -13.06 5.23 8.20
N GLU A 180 -13.93 5.37 7.21
CA GLU A 180 -14.05 4.42 6.09
C GLU A 180 -12.80 4.42 5.20
N ARG A 181 -12.25 5.59 4.90
CA ARG A 181 -10.99 5.72 4.16
C ARG A 181 -9.83 5.11 4.94
N ASN A 182 -9.84 5.20 6.27
CA ASN A 182 -8.84 4.51 7.09
C ASN A 182 -8.93 2.98 6.97
N ASN A 183 -10.13 2.39 6.89
CA ASN A 183 -10.27 0.94 6.73
C ASN A 183 -9.65 0.42 5.42
N GLN A 184 -9.42 1.30 4.44
CA GLN A 184 -8.68 0.97 3.21
C GLN A 184 -7.17 0.89 3.44
N TYR A 185 -6.66 1.60 4.45
CA TYR A 185 -5.27 1.52 4.88
C TYR A 185 -5.14 0.49 6.00
N HIS A 186 -4.49 -0.63 5.73
CA HIS A 186 -4.28 -1.71 6.71
C HIS A 186 -3.22 -1.39 7.80
N ILE A 187 -2.95 -0.10 8.04
CA ILE A 187 -1.99 0.40 9.02
C ILE A 187 -2.78 1.01 10.17
N GLU A 188 -2.62 0.48 11.38
CA GLU A 188 -3.22 1.05 12.58
C GLU A 188 -2.58 2.42 12.88
N LEU A 189 -3.28 3.48 12.50
CA LEU A 189 -2.83 4.84 12.74
C LEU A 189 -3.36 5.29 14.11
N PRO A 190 -2.52 5.62 15.10
CA PRO A 190 -2.97 6.00 16.45
C PRO A 190 -3.89 7.23 16.45
N ILE A 191 -3.84 8.05 15.40
CA ILE A 191 -4.72 9.20 15.22
C ILE A 191 -6.20 8.82 15.03
N ILE A 192 -6.50 7.56 14.69
CA ILE A 192 -7.88 7.11 14.48
C ILE A 192 -8.66 7.00 15.79
N GLU A 193 -8.04 6.63 16.90
CA GLU A 193 -8.74 6.59 18.19
C GLU A 193 -9.24 7.97 18.55
N ARG A 194 -8.41 8.99 18.31
CA ARG A 194 -8.79 10.38 18.47
C ARG A 194 -9.91 10.77 17.51
N LEU A 195 -9.84 10.38 16.23
CA LEU A 195 -10.91 10.63 15.25
C LEU A 195 -12.26 10.00 15.68
N LYS A 196 -12.25 8.77 16.21
CA LYS A 196 -13.44 8.08 16.72
C LYS A 196 -14.09 8.81 17.90
N LEU A 197 -13.28 9.41 18.78
CA LEU A 197 -13.80 10.25 19.87
C LEU A 197 -14.48 11.51 19.33
N PHE A 198 -13.91 12.17 18.31
CA PHE A 198 -14.54 13.31 17.65
C PHE A 198 -15.85 12.92 16.94
N TYR A 199 -15.88 11.75 16.30
CA TYR A 199 -17.12 11.22 15.72
C TYR A 199 -18.21 11.02 16.78
N GLN A 200 -17.91 10.35 17.90
CA GLN A 200 -18.86 10.17 19.01
C GLN A 200 -19.34 11.51 19.58
N ALA A 201 -18.43 12.47 19.71
CA ALA A 201 -18.76 13.81 20.16
C ALA A 201 -19.68 14.56 19.19
N SER A 202 -19.51 14.39 17.87
CA SER A 202 -20.38 14.98 16.85
C SER A 202 -21.80 14.39 16.88
N ILE A 203 -21.93 13.07 17.09
CA ILE A 203 -23.24 12.42 17.30
C ILE A 203 -23.93 13.00 18.53
N TRP A 204 -23.21 13.11 19.65
CA TRP A 204 -23.74 13.72 20.86
C TRP A 204 -24.22 15.15 20.61
N TYR A 205 -23.43 15.95 19.90
CA TYR A 205 -23.77 17.33 19.58
C TYR A 205 -25.06 17.44 18.75
N GLU A 206 -25.23 16.60 17.72
CA GLU A 206 -26.46 16.54 16.94
C GLU A 206 -27.66 16.07 17.75
N LEU A 207 -27.47 15.08 18.64
CA LEU A 207 -28.53 14.59 19.53
C LEU A 207 -28.99 15.71 20.47
N VAL A 208 -28.06 16.46 21.05
CA VAL A 208 -28.36 17.61 21.91
C VAL A 208 -29.16 18.65 21.13
N GLN A 209 -28.72 19.04 19.92
CA GLN A 209 -29.47 19.99 19.09
C GLN A 209 -30.89 19.52 18.77
N LYS A 210 -31.06 18.24 18.41
CA LYS A 210 -32.39 17.66 18.12
C LYS A 210 -33.28 17.61 19.36
N THR A 211 -32.71 17.33 20.53
CA THR A 211 -33.47 17.26 21.79
C THR A 211 -33.85 18.63 22.34
N LEU A 212 -33.00 19.65 22.19
CA LEU A 212 -33.23 21.02 22.67
C LEU A 212 -34.52 21.63 22.10
N ASN A 213 -34.90 21.24 20.88
CA ASN A 213 -36.10 21.72 20.19
C ASN A 213 -37.40 21.07 20.69
N ARG A 214 -37.35 20.22 21.73
CA ARG A 214 -38.50 19.53 22.32
C ARG A 214 -38.60 19.85 23.80
N THR A 215 -39.77 19.66 24.41
CA THR A 215 -39.94 19.72 25.86
C THR A 215 -39.21 18.54 26.51
N ILE A 216 -38.12 18.80 27.21
CA ILE A 216 -37.23 17.78 27.80
C ILE A 216 -37.56 17.60 29.28
N SER A 217 -37.56 16.35 29.77
CA SER A 217 -37.62 16.06 31.21
C SER A 217 -36.26 16.27 31.89
N SER A 218 -36.26 16.76 33.14
CA SER A 218 -35.05 17.01 33.94
C SER A 218 -34.07 15.81 33.97
N SER A 219 -34.58 14.58 34.04
CA SER A 219 -33.77 13.35 34.03
C SER A 219 -33.05 13.07 32.69
N LYS A 220 -33.67 13.41 31.55
CA LYS A 220 -33.08 13.28 30.22
C LYS A 220 -31.99 14.33 29.99
N LEU A 221 -32.17 15.53 30.55
CA LEU A 221 -31.20 16.62 30.48
C LEU A 221 -29.93 16.30 31.29
N ARG A 222 -30.07 15.71 32.50
CA ARG A 222 -28.93 15.22 33.29
C ARG A 222 -28.12 14.13 32.58
N SER A 223 -28.78 13.20 31.89
CA SER A 223 -28.08 12.13 31.17
C SER A 223 -27.35 12.61 29.91
N LEU A 224 -27.86 13.67 29.25
CA LEU A 224 -27.16 14.33 28.15
C LEU A 224 -25.92 15.10 28.65
N ILE A 225 -26.00 15.73 29.82
CA ILE A 225 -24.85 16.43 30.43
C ILE A 225 -23.77 15.41 30.85
N SER A 226 -24.14 14.32 31.51
CA SER A 226 -23.16 13.32 31.97
C SER A 226 -22.43 12.64 30.80
N SER A 227 -23.14 12.35 29.70
CA SER A 227 -22.50 11.85 28.48
C SER A 227 -21.63 12.91 27.81
N GLY A 228 -22.06 14.17 27.76
CA GLY A 228 -21.30 15.28 27.18
C GLY A 228 -20.00 15.60 27.94
N GLN A 229 -20.00 15.49 29.26
CA GLN A 229 -18.84 15.74 30.12
C GLN A 229 -17.61 14.90 29.73
N THR A 230 -17.81 13.70 29.20
CA THR A 230 -16.73 12.84 28.71
C THR A 230 -16.00 13.43 27.50
N PHE A 231 -16.66 14.27 26.71
CA PHE A 231 -16.13 14.93 25.51
C PHE A 231 -15.76 16.40 25.73
N GLN A 232 -15.92 16.91 26.96
CA GLN A 232 -15.72 18.33 27.27
C GLN A 232 -14.29 18.79 26.96
N ALA A 233 -13.29 17.94 27.12
CA ALA A 233 -11.89 18.28 26.83
C ALA A 233 -11.53 18.22 25.33
N LEU A 234 -12.42 17.73 24.45
CA LEU A 234 -12.12 17.58 23.03
C LEU A 234 -12.22 18.88 22.24
N HIS A 235 -13.28 19.67 22.46
CA HIS A 235 -13.60 20.81 21.59
C HIS A 235 -14.42 21.89 22.31
N GLN A 236 -14.10 23.17 22.06
CA GLN A 236 -14.73 24.32 22.74
C GLN A 236 -16.25 24.41 22.52
N GLN A 237 -16.75 24.02 21.33
CA GLN A 237 -18.20 24.03 21.06
C GLN A 237 -18.99 23.02 21.90
N ILE A 238 -18.37 21.89 22.27
CA ILE A 238 -19.01 20.91 23.19
C ILE A 238 -19.11 21.53 24.57
N GLN A 239 -18.03 22.19 25.03
CA GLN A 239 -18.04 22.90 26.32
C GLN A 239 -19.14 23.96 26.38
N GLN A 240 -19.27 24.76 25.33
CA GLN A 240 -20.31 25.79 25.22
C GLN A 240 -21.72 25.16 25.29
N LYS A 241 -21.97 24.07 24.55
CA LYS A 241 -23.29 23.41 24.62
C LYS A 241 -23.56 22.69 25.93
N ILE A 242 -22.56 22.13 26.60
CA ILE A 242 -22.74 21.59 27.96
C ILE A 242 -23.11 22.72 28.92
N ASN A 243 -22.45 23.88 28.84
CA ASN A 243 -22.76 25.03 29.69
C ASN A 243 -24.19 25.55 29.44
N GLU A 244 -24.62 25.64 28.18
CA GLU A 244 -26.00 26.01 27.85
C GLU A 244 -27.01 25.01 28.42
N LEU A 245 -26.75 23.71 28.30
CA LEU A 245 -27.61 22.67 28.89
C LEU A 245 -27.65 22.76 30.42
N GLN A 246 -26.52 23.05 31.08
CA GLN A 246 -26.48 23.25 32.52
C GLN A 246 -27.32 24.45 32.96
N ILE A 247 -27.25 25.57 32.23
CA ILE A 247 -28.06 26.76 32.52
C ILE A 247 -29.55 26.45 32.36
N GLN A 248 -29.95 25.74 31.30
CA GLN A 248 -31.34 25.33 31.11
C GLN A 248 -31.83 24.37 32.20
N LEU A 249 -30.98 23.44 32.64
CA LEU A 249 -31.30 22.55 33.74
C LEU A 249 -31.53 23.33 35.04
N GLN A 250 -30.67 24.30 35.34
CA GLN A 250 -30.85 25.17 36.51
C GLN A 250 -32.17 25.97 36.44
N GLN A 251 -32.53 26.47 35.27
CA GLN A 251 -33.81 27.16 35.07
C GLN A 251 -35.00 26.22 35.29
N LEU A 252 -34.95 25.00 34.75
CA LEU A 252 -35.99 24.00 34.97
C LEU A 252 -36.12 23.62 36.45
N GLU A 253 -35.00 23.39 37.15
CA GLU A 253 -35.00 23.12 38.59
C GLU A 253 -35.61 24.28 39.39
N TYR A 254 -35.27 25.53 39.06
CA TYR A 254 -35.83 26.72 39.70
C TYR A 254 -37.35 26.80 39.53
N TRP A 255 -37.84 26.59 38.31
CA TRP A 255 -39.29 26.61 38.05
C TRP A 255 -39.98 25.43 38.71
N GLU A 256 -39.39 24.22 38.67
CA GLU A 256 -39.91 23.05 39.39
C GLU A 256 -40.03 23.32 40.89
N GLU A 257 -39.03 23.96 41.50
CA GLU A 257 -39.05 24.32 42.93
C GLU A 257 -40.13 25.37 43.24
N LYS A 258 -40.30 26.37 42.36
CA LYS A 258 -41.33 27.42 42.50
C LYS A 258 -42.76 26.90 42.30
N THR A 259 -42.97 25.87 41.48
CA THR A 259 -44.28 25.23 41.26
C THR A 259 -44.57 24.04 42.17
N ARG A 260 -43.55 23.49 42.84
CA ARG A 260 -43.66 22.42 43.85
C ARG A 260 -44.64 22.72 45.00
N PRO A 261 -44.73 23.95 45.55
CA PRO A 261 -45.74 24.25 46.58
C PRO A 261 -47.17 24.26 46.02
N LEU A 262 -47.38 24.81 44.82
CA LEU A 262 -48.70 24.89 44.17
C LEU A 262 -49.31 23.50 43.87
N THR A 263 -48.47 22.54 43.48
CA THR A 263 -48.88 21.15 43.22
C THR A 263 -49.12 20.32 44.47
N LYS A 264 -48.57 20.73 45.63
CA LYS A 264 -48.83 20.09 46.92
C LYS A 264 -50.09 20.62 47.60
N GLU A 265 -50.45 21.87 47.35
CA GLU A 265 -51.68 22.49 47.89
C GLU A 265 -52.95 22.04 47.13
N GLU A 266 -52.87 21.72 45.84
CA GLU A 266 -54.02 21.21 45.06
C GLU A 266 -54.42 19.75 45.37
N GLN A 267 -53.66 19.01 46.18
CA GLN A 267 -54.05 17.64 46.59
C GLN A 267 -55.03 17.59 47.78
N VAL A 268 -55.47 18.74 48.31
CA VAL A 268 -56.52 18.80 49.34
C VAL A 268 -57.67 19.68 48.88
N ILE A 269 -58.34 19.27 47.81
CA ILE A 269 -59.76 19.59 47.66
C ILE A 269 -60.49 18.26 47.80
N PRO A 270 -61.07 17.95 48.97
CA PRO A 270 -61.92 16.79 49.13
C PRO A 270 -63.03 16.84 48.07
N VAL A 271 -63.21 15.74 47.32
CA VAL A 271 -64.26 15.59 46.31
C VAL A 271 -65.66 15.90 46.89
N GLU A 272 -65.81 15.82 48.21
CA GLU A 272 -67.02 16.17 48.96
C GLU A 272 -67.42 17.67 48.88
N LEU A 273 -66.51 18.59 48.53
CA LEU A 273 -66.86 20.00 48.33
C LEU A 273 -67.37 20.32 46.93
N LEU A 274 -67.17 19.45 45.94
CA LEU A 274 -67.77 19.62 44.61
C LEU A 274 -69.27 19.32 44.64
N ASP A 275 -69.72 18.34 45.42
CA ASP A 275 -71.15 18.05 45.60
C ASP A 275 -71.87 19.19 46.36
N TYR A 276 -71.19 19.83 47.32
CA TYR A 276 -71.77 20.97 48.04
C TYR A 276 -71.89 22.24 47.18
N MET A 277 -71.00 22.42 46.20
CA MET A 277 -71.08 23.55 45.25
C MET A 277 -72.04 23.32 44.07
N ILE A 278 -72.29 22.07 43.68
CA ILE A 278 -73.30 21.74 42.67
C ILE A 278 -74.71 21.83 43.27
N GLY A 279 -74.88 21.45 44.56
CA GLY A 279 -76.17 21.53 45.27
C GLY A 279 -76.69 22.96 45.56
N LEU A 280 -75.83 23.97 45.59
CA LEU A 280 -76.24 25.37 45.81
C LEU A 280 -76.61 26.14 44.53
N THR A 281 -76.66 25.46 43.38
CA THR A 281 -77.15 26.03 42.11
C THR A 281 -78.48 25.43 41.64
N ILE A 282 -79.08 24.53 42.42
CA ILE A 282 -80.43 24.00 42.20
C ILE A 282 -81.17 23.94 43.54
N GLU A 283 -81.54 25.11 44.07
CA GLU A 283 -82.81 25.40 44.79
C GLU A 283 -82.92 26.91 45.06
#